data_AF-A0ABD0P0X1-F1
#
_entry.id   AF-A0ABD0P0X1-F1
#
_cell.length_a   1.000
_cell.length_b   1.000
_cell.length_c   1.000
_cell.angle_alpha   90.00
_cell.angle_beta   90.00
_cell.angle_gamma   90.00
#
_symmetry.space_group_name_H-M   'P 1'
#
loop_
_entity.id
_entity.type
_entity.pdbx_description
1 polymer ?
#
loop_
_entity_poly.entity_id
_entity_poly.type
_entity_poly.pdbx_seq_one_letter_code
_entity_poly.pdbx_strand_id
1 'polypeptide(L)'
;VAYQSFDSLNGNTAFKAVDGNRATNLANDSCTYITAKRTPWWRVTLQKPYKIVMVSITNRGDCCADRISGAEIRIGNSLINDGNQNRL
;
A
#
# COMPACT_ATOMS: atom_id res chain seq x y z
N VAL A 1 9.54 0.16 -7.17
CA VAL A 1 8.35 0.71 -7.89
C VAL A 1 7.11 0.29 -7.12
N ALA A 2 6.14 1.19 -6.95
CA ALA A 2 4.89 0.90 -6.23
C ALA A 2 3.73 0.66 -7.20
N TYR A 3 2.81 -0.21 -6.81
CA TYR A 3 1.61 -0.60 -7.57
C TYR A 3 0.43 -0.71 -6.63
N GLN A 4 -0.78 -0.48 -7.13
CA GLN A 4 -2.00 -0.70 -6.38
C GLN A 4 -3.10 -1.27 -7.27
N SER A 5 -4.08 -1.91 -6.66
CA SER A 5 -5.19 -2.56 -7.37
C SER A 5 -6.09 -1.63 -8.21
N PHE A 6 -5.93 -0.30 -8.05
CA PHE A 6 -6.60 0.72 -8.87
C PHE A 6 -5.90 2.09 -8.74
N ASP A 7 -5.43 2.65 -9.86
CA ASP A 7 -5.00 4.05 -9.93
C ASP A 7 -6.20 4.92 -10.36
N SER A 8 -6.49 5.99 -9.62
CA SER A 8 -7.55 6.94 -10.03
C SER A 8 -6.95 8.04 -10.92
N LEU A 9 -7.75 8.54 -11.86
CA LEU A 9 -7.35 9.62 -12.78
C LEU A 9 -6.96 10.94 -12.06
N ASN A 10 -7.27 11.09 -10.77
CA ASN A 10 -7.09 12.32 -10.00
C ASN A 10 -5.79 12.32 -9.16
N GLY A 11 -4.68 11.82 -9.71
CA GLY A 11 -3.38 11.86 -9.04
C GLY A 11 -3.25 10.90 -7.85
N ASN A 12 -4.18 9.96 -7.68
CA ASN A 12 -4.07 8.90 -6.68
C ASN A 12 -3.19 7.78 -7.23
N THR A 13 -1.93 7.81 -6.82
CA THR A 13 -0.91 6.87 -7.29
C THR A 13 -0.40 6.02 -6.12
N ALA A 14 0.00 4.79 -6.41
CA ALA A 14 0.64 3.92 -5.42
C ALA A 14 1.92 4.53 -4.81
N PHE A 15 2.56 5.48 -5.51
CA PHE A 15 3.80 6.12 -5.08
C PHE A 15 3.64 6.91 -3.77
N LYS A 16 2.46 7.44 -3.48
CA LYS A 16 2.22 8.24 -2.26
C LYS A 16 2.56 7.50 -0.96
N ALA A 17 2.43 6.17 -0.92
CA ALA A 17 2.82 5.39 0.27
C ALA A 17 4.34 5.20 0.44
N VAL A 18 5.15 5.63 -0.52
CA VAL A 18 6.62 5.54 -0.53
C VAL A 18 7.29 6.85 -0.95
N ASP A 19 6.58 7.97 -0.84
CA ASP A 19 7.06 9.31 -1.22
C ASP A 19 7.99 9.95 -0.17
N GLY A 20 8.10 9.34 1.02
CA GLY A 20 8.91 9.83 2.14
C GLY A 20 8.17 10.76 3.11
N ASN A 21 6.90 11.07 2.86
CA ASN A 21 6.05 11.90 3.70
C ASN A 21 5.07 11.00 4.50
N ARG A 22 4.86 11.34 5.77
CA ARG A 22 4.01 10.58 6.71
C ARG A 22 2.74 11.34 7.09
N ALA A 23 2.36 12.33 6.29
CA ALA A 23 1.13 13.08 6.51
C ALA A 23 -0.08 12.13 6.46
N THR A 24 -0.88 12.16 7.52
CA THR A 24 -2.01 11.23 7.70
C THR A 24 -3.33 11.78 7.16
N ASN A 25 -3.37 13.06 6.80
CA ASN A 25 -4.55 13.69 6.20
C ASN A 25 -4.52 13.52 4.68
N LEU A 26 -5.57 12.92 4.10
CA LEU A 26 -5.67 12.70 2.65
C LEU A 26 -5.53 14.00 1.83
N ALA A 27 -5.97 15.14 2.36
CA ALA A 27 -5.85 16.44 1.70
C ALA A 27 -4.41 16.92 1.51
N ASN A 28 -3.43 16.34 2.24
CA ASN A 28 -2.01 16.66 2.12
C ASN A 28 -1.32 15.91 0.96
N ASP A 29 -2.08 15.23 0.11
CA ASP A 29 -1.61 14.56 -1.11
C ASP A 29 -0.55 13.45 -0.93
N SER A 30 -0.41 12.92 0.29
CA SER A 30 0.61 11.90 0.65
C SER A 30 0.01 10.57 1.14
N CYS A 31 -1.32 10.42 1.06
CA CYS A 31 -1.99 9.14 1.33
C CYS A 31 -2.41 8.46 0.02
N THR A 32 -2.21 7.15 -0.08
CA THR A 32 -2.91 6.33 -1.07
C THR A 32 -4.36 6.13 -0.61
N TYR A 33 -5.28 5.96 -1.54
CA TYR A 33 -6.63 5.47 -1.21
C TYR A 33 -7.12 4.55 -2.32
N ILE A 34 -7.93 3.54 -2.01
CA ILE A 34 -8.51 2.66 -3.03
C ILE A 34 -10.04 2.74 -2.83
N THR A 35 -10.78 2.98 -3.90
CA THR A 35 -12.26 2.92 -3.86
C THR A 35 -12.71 1.48 -3.71
N ALA A 36 -13.81 1.28 -2.98
CA ALA A 36 -14.29 -0.01 -2.48
C ALA A 36 -14.24 -1.16 -3.50
N LYS A 37 -13.18 -1.99 -3.42
CA LYS A 37 -13.09 -3.32 -4.02
C LYS A 37 -13.18 -4.38 -2.93
N ARG A 38 -13.57 -5.60 -3.29
CA ARG A 38 -13.69 -6.73 -2.34
C ARG A 38 -12.36 -7.11 -1.68
N THR A 39 -11.22 -6.87 -2.34
CA THR A 39 -9.87 -7.22 -1.85
C THR A 39 -8.83 -6.22 -2.37
N PRO A 40 -8.78 -4.98 -1.84
CA PRO A 40 -7.79 -3.99 -2.28
C PRO A 40 -6.39 -4.42 -1.87
N TRP A 41 -5.41 -4.19 -2.74
CA TRP A 41 -4.00 -4.43 -2.44
C TRP A 41 -3.14 -3.24 -2.88
N TRP A 42 -2.03 -3.08 -2.17
CA TRP A 42 -0.92 -2.20 -2.51
C TRP A 42 0.38 -3.00 -2.41
N ARG A 43 1.33 -2.73 -3.30
CA ARG A 43 2.61 -3.43 -3.39
C ARG A 43 3.74 -2.45 -3.67
N VAL A 44 4.90 -2.74 -3.09
CA VAL A 44 6.19 -2.21 -3.57
C VAL A 44 7.09 -3.35 -4.03
N THR A 45 7.68 -3.19 -5.22
CA THR A 45 8.74 -4.03 -5.74
C THR A 45 10.09 -3.38 -5.42
N LEU A 46 10.91 -4.08 -4.64
CA LEU A 46 12.31 -3.73 -4.41
C LEU A 46 13.16 -4.20 -5.60
N GLN A 47 14.28 -3.52 -5.88
CA GLN A 47 15.11 -3.80 -7.08
C GLN A 47 15.79 -5.17 -7.05
N LYS A 48 15.92 -5.77 -5.87
CA LYS A 48 16.52 -7.09 -5.64
C LYS A 48 15.95 -7.68 -4.35
N PRO A 49 16.16 -8.98 -4.07
CA PRO A 49 15.76 -9.57 -2.81
C PRO A 49 16.48 -8.93 -1.62
N TYR A 50 15.75 -8.66 -0.55
CA TYR A 50 16.29 -8.15 0.71
C TYR A 50 15.78 -8.99 1.88
N LYS A 51 16.60 -9.11 2.93
CA LYS A 51 16.12 -9.56 4.24
C LYS A 51 15.35 -8.41 4.89
N ILE A 52 14.03 -8.53 4.96
CA ILE A 52 13.18 -7.53 5.59
C ILE A 52 13.20 -7.75 7.10
N VAL A 53 13.61 -6.72 7.85
CA VAL A 53 13.67 -6.75 9.33
C VAL A 53 12.53 -5.98 9.98
N MET A 54 11.97 -5.00 9.26
CA MET A 54 10.90 -4.15 9.76
C MET A 54 10.04 -3.67 8.60
N VAL A 55 8.73 -3.60 8.84
CA VAL A 55 7.76 -2.91 7.99
C VAL A 55 7.04 -1.91 8.90
N SER A 56 6.95 -0.66 8.46
CA SER A 56 6.23 0.40 9.17
C SER A 56 5.11 0.91 8.27
N ILE A 57 3.89 0.95 8.79
CA ILE A 57 2.70 1.43 8.06
C ILE A 57 2.19 2.67 8.77
N THR A 58 1.98 3.75 8.00
CA THR A 58 1.31 4.96 8.48
C THR A 58 -0.12 4.94 7.95
N ASN A 59 -1.11 4.85 8.84
CA ASN A 59 -2.51 4.82 8.45
C ASN A 59 -3.06 6.25 8.26
N ARG A 60 -4.16 6.37 7.50
CA ARG A 60 -4.93 7.61 7.37
C ARG A 60 -5.50 8.03 8.73
N GLY A 61 -5.42 9.32 9.04
CA GLY A 61 -5.76 9.88 10.34
C GLY A 61 -6.92 10.88 10.33
N ASP A 62 -7.27 11.48 9.19
CA ASP A 62 -8.36 12.46 9.11
C ASP A 62 -9.77 11.81 9.09
N CYS A 63 -9.87 10.55 8.66
CA CYS A 63 -11.08 9.73 8.78
C CYS A 63 -10.76 8.26 8.53
N CYS A 64 -11.78 7.40 8.73
CA CYS A 64 -11.86 6.11 8.06
C CYS A 64 -10.70 5.15 8.39
N ALA A 65 -10.11 5.34 9.58
CA ALA A 65 -8.94 4.59 10.03
C ALA A 65 -9.23 3.09 10.17
N ASP A 66 -10.51 2.74 10.38
CA ASP A 66 -11.03 1.38 10.45
C ASP A 66 -10.82 0.58 9.15
N ARG A 67 -10.69 1.24 7.99
CA ARG A 67 -10.56 0.57 6.68
C ARG A 67 -9.31 -0.30 6.52
N ILE A 68 -8.27 -0.07 7.32
CA ILE A 68 -7.05 -0.89 7.29
C ILE A 68 -7.18 -2.15 8.17
N SER A 69 -8.25 -2.27 8.95
CA SER A 69 -8.44 -3.39 9.87
C SER A 69 -8.47 -4.71 9.10
N GLY A 70 -7.68 -5.68 9.55
CA GLY A 70 -7.53 -6.97 8.87
C GLY A 70 -6.58 -6.96 7.67
N ALA A 71 -5.86 -5.85 7.41
CA ALA A 71 -4.81 -5.84 6.40
C ALA A 71 -3.70 -6.85 6.73
N GLU A 72 -3.26 -7.58 5.72
CA GLU A 72 -2.18 -8.56 5.81
C GLU A 72 -0.93 -8.01 5.14
N ILE A 73 0.25 -8.29 5.72
CA ILE A 73 1.54 -8.00 5.11
C ILE A 73 2.11 -9.31 4.58
N ARG A 74 2.31 -9.39 3.27
CA ARG A 74 2.89 -10.57 2.61
C ARG A 74 4.19 -10.17 1.93
N ILE A 75 5.26 -10.92 2.19
CA ILE A 75 6.61 -10.64 1.68
C ILE A 75 7.12 -11.87 0.94
N GLY A 76 7.59 -11.68 -0.29
CA GLY A 76 8.22 -12.76 -1.04
C GLY A 76 8.58 -12.34 -2.46
N ASN A 77 9.10 -13.31 -3.20
CA ASN A 77 9.62 -13.11 -4.55
C ASN A 77 8.62 -13.52 -5.66
N SER A 78 7.42 -14.00 -5.29
CA SER A 78 6.38 -14.39 -6.25
C SER A 78 5.47 -13.22 -6.60
N LEU A 79 5.16 -13.06 -7.89
CA LEU A 79 4.18 -12.10 -8.40
C LEU A 79 2.81 -12.73 -8.71
N ILE A 80 2.60 -14.02 -8.38
CA ILE A 80 1.31 -14.68 -8.59
C ILE A 80 0.23 -13.93 -7.80
N ASN A 81 -0.87 -13.58 -8.47
CA ASN A 81 -1.95 -12.75 -7.92
C ASN A 81 -1.43 -11.46 -7.28
N ASP A 82 -0.58 -10.73 -8.00
CA ASP A 82 0.09 -9.50 -7.53
C ASP A 82 0.95 -9.68 -6.27
N GLY A 83 1.31 -10.90 -5.92
CA GLY A 83 2.06 -11.23 -4.72
C GLY A 83 1.18 -11.51 -3.49
N ASN A 84 -0.14 -11.47 -3.65
CA ASN A 84 -1.11 -11.78 -2.59
C ASN A 84 -1.11 -13.27 -2.19
N GLN A 85 -0.39 -14.14 -2.93
CA GLN A 85 -0.18 -15.55 -2.58
C GLN A 85 1.15 -15.84 -1.88
N ASN A 86 2.00 -14.84 -1.60
CA ASN A 86 3.16 -15.05 -0.74
C ASN A 86 2.69 -15.47 0.66
N ARG A 87 3.46 -16.35 1.32
CA ARG A 87 3.12 -16.89 2.64
C ARG A 87 2.98 -15.77 3.68
N LEU A 88 1.97 -15.89 4.55
CA LEU A 88 1.79 -15.08 5.75
C LEU A 88 2.91 -15.35 6.78
#